data_AF-A0A7V1F6W9-F1
#
_entry.id   AF-A0A7V1F6W9-F1
#
_cell.length_a   1.000
_cell.length_b   1.000
_cell.length_c   1.000
_cell.angle_alpha   90.00
_cell.angle_beta   90.00
_cell.angle_gamma   90.00
#
_symmetry.space_group_name_H-M   'P 1'
#
loop_
_entity.id
_entity.type
_entity.pdbx_description
1 polymer ?
#
loop_
_entity_poly.entity_id
_entity_poly.type
_entity_poly.pdbx_seq_one_letter_code
_entity_poly.pdbx_strand_id
1 'polypeptide(L)'
;MITFGENILLWRLHRSLSQAQLAALSNIPRPNLSDIEKGKRDVTLSTIRSLANALGVLPGTLVNGEPPEHKKHAGDLSREFMERIAASVARGNPPGDREERRLYQLLREVLSSSLKCTRAPGGRLPLPAGKSGLAWLRLRAFYPPEIVNSLITRTREHAERI
;
A
#
# COMPACT_ATOMS: atom_id res chain seq x y z
N MET A 1 11.35 -3.07 8.69
CA MET A 1 11.65 -1.69 8.27
C MET A 1 11.28 -1.60 6.79
N ILE A 2 10.56 -0.57 6.35
CA ILE A 2 10.29 -0.41 4.91
C ILE A 2 11.58 0.02 4.20
N THR A 3 11.77 -0.43 2.98
CA THR A 3 12.95 -0.04 2.19
C THR A 3 12.80 1.39 1.66
N PHE A 4 13.92 2.01 1.30
CA PHE A 4 13.94 3.34 0.70
C PHE A 4 13.05 3.45 -0.56
N GLY A 5 13.15 2.46 -1.46
CA GLY A 5 12.35 2.41 -2.69
C GLY A 5 10.84 2.29 -2.41
N GLU A 6 10.47 1.44 -1.44
CA GLU A 6 9.08 1.31 -0.99
C GLU A 6 8.58 2.61 -0.38
N ASN A 7 9.41 3.32 0.39
CA ASN A 7 9.02 4.59 1.00
C ASN A 7 8.73 5.67 -0.05
N ILE A 8 9.58 5.77 -1.09
CA ILE A 8 9.31 6.66 -2.24
C ILE A 8 7.98 6.31 -2.91
N LEU A 9 7.73 5.02 -3.13
CA LEU A 9 6.48 4.56 -3.72
C LEU A 9 5.27 4.98 -2.86
N LEU A 10 5.35 4.81 -1.54
CA LEU A 10 4.28 5.20 -0.61
C LEU A 10 4.01 6.71 -0.68
N TRP A 11 5.04 7.54 -0.60
CA TRP A 11 4.92 8.99 -0.73
C TRP A 11 4.37 9.40 -2.09
N ARG A 12 4.82 8.79 -3.18
CA ARG A 12 4.32 9.06 -4.53
C ARG A 12 2.82 8.78 -4.63
N LEU A 13 2.37 7.63 -4.13
CA LEU A 13 0.96 7.23 -4.13
C LEU A 13 0.11 8.13 -3.24
N HIS A 14 0.62 8.51 -2.07
CA HIS A 14 -0.04 9.44 -1.16
C HIS A 14 -0.25 10.82 -1.80
N ARG A 15 0.69 11.27 -2.65
CA ARG A 15 0.56 12.49 -3.47
C ARG A 15 -0.26 12.29 -4.75
N SER A 16 -0.81 11.09 -4.99
CA SER A 16 -1.56 10.75 -6.20
C SER A 16 -0.77 10.97 -7.50
N LEU A 17 0.55 10.83 -7.45
CA LEU A 17 1.42 11.01 -8.60
C LEU A 17 1.63 9.68 -9.34
N SER A 18 1.58 9.72 -10.68
CA SER A 18 2.11 8.64 -11.52
C SER A 18 3.65 8.66 -11.51
N GLN A 19 4.28 7.54 -11.90
CA GLN A 19 5.73 7.50 -12.07
C GLN A 19 6.21 8.54 -13.08
N ALA A 20 5.46 8.79 -14.16
CA ALA A 20 5.83 9.80 -15.16
C ALA A 20 5.80 11.22 -14.58
N GLN A 21 4.80 11.54 -13.74
CA GLN A 21 4.71 12.84 -13.08
C GLN A 21 5.84 13.04 -12.06
N LEU A 22 6.11 12.06 -11.20
CA LEU A 22 7.21 12.19 -10.24
C LEU A 22 8.57 12.26 -10.96
N ALA A 23 8.77 11.48 -12.02
CA ALA A 23 9.97 11.54 -12.87
C ALA A 23 10.21 12.95 -13.43
N ALA A 24 9.16 13.58 -13.95
CA ALA A 24 9.23 14.96 -14.45
C ALA A 24 9.54 15.97 -13.33
N LEU A 25 8.85 15.89 -12.20
CA LEU A 25 9.05 16.80 -11.05
C LEU A 25 10.44 16.67 -10.42
N SER A 26 10.98 15.45 -10.38
CA SER A 26 12.30 15.17 -9.80
C SER A 26 13.45 15.29 -10.79
N ASN A 27 13.16 15.56 -12.07
CA ASN A 27 14.11 15.51 -13.17
C ASN A 27 14.90 14.19 -13.24
N ILE A 28 14.22 13.07 -13.02
CA ILE A 28 14.78 11.72 -13.06
C ILE A 28 14.10 10.94 -14.19
N PRO A 29 14.84 10.22 -15.04
CA PRO A 29 14.23 9.37 -16.06
C PRO A 29 13.25 8.36 -15.46
N ARG A 30 12.05 8.21 -16.04
CA ARG A 30 11.01 7.29 -15.55
C ARG A 30 11.52 5.84 -15.33
N PRO A 31 12.37 5.25 -16.20
CA PRO A 31 12.94 3.93 -15.96
C PRO A 31 13.78 3.88 -14.67
N ASN A 32 14.63 4.89 -14.46
CA ASN A 32 15.44 5.01 -13.25
C ASN A 32 14.56 5.12 -12.01
N LEU A 33 13.50 5.95 -12.05
CA LEU A 33 12.55 6.04 -10.94
C LEU A 33 11.88 4.68 -10.64
N SER A 34 11.49 3.93 -11.68
CA SER A 34 10.93 2.58 -11.50
C SER A 34 11.93 1.64 -10.81
N ASP A 35 13.21 1.70 -11.17
CA ASP A 35 14.23 0.85 -10.57
C ASP A 35 14.56 1.26 -9.13
N ILE A 36 14.55 2.56 -8.84
CA ILE A 36 14.67 3.11 -7.48
C ILE A 36 13.52 2.62 -6.61
N GLU A 37 12.26 2.75 -7.07
CA GLU A 37 11.08 2.28 -6.34
C GLU A 37 11.11 0.76 -6.05
N LYS A 38 11.77 -0.01 -6.91
CA LYS A 38 11.95 -1.46 -6.77
C LYS A 38 13.19 -1.85 -5.95
N GLY A 39 13.98 -0.88 -5.50
CA GLY A 39 15.26 -1.12 -4.81
C GLY A 39 16.33 -1.76 -5.68
N LYS A 40 16.22 -1.66 -7.02
CA LYS A 40 17.18 -2.23 -7.98
C LYS A 40 18.38 -1.31 -8.25
N ARG A 41 18.34 -0.09 -7.73
CA ARG A 41 19.34 0.94 -8.03
C ARG A 41 19.64 1.78 -6.79
N ASP A 42 20.93 1.93 -6.51
CA ASP A 42 21.40 2.88 -5.51
C ASP A 42 21.25 4.32 -5.99
N VAL A 43 20.94 5.21 -5.05
CA VAL A 43 20.69 6.63 -5.33
C VAL A 43 21.80 7.51 -4.78
N THR A 44 22.12 8.56 -5.52
CA THR A 44 23.02 9.61 -5.03
C THR A 44 22.29 10.55 -4.07
N LEU A 45 23.04 11.26 -3.23
CA LEU A 45 22.47 12.30 -2.36
C LEU A 45 21.72 13.38 -3.15
N SER A 46 22.19 13.73 -4.35
CA SER A 46 21.49 14.65 -5.26
C SER A 46 20.12 14.11 -5.68
N THR A 47 20.05 12.83 -6.02
CA THR A 47 18.79 12.15 -6.40
C THR A 47 17.80 12.13 -5.22
N ILE A 48 18.28 11.84 -4.01
CA ILE A 48 17.46 11.86 -2.80
C ILE A 48 16.87 13.26 -2.59
N ARG A 49 17.68 14.32 -2.71
CA ARG A 49 17.21 15.71 -2.57
C ARG A 49 16.18 16.08 -3.62
N SER A 50 16.38 15.69 -4.88
CA SER A 50 15.41 15.94 -5.96
C SER A 50 14.07 15.24 -5.72
N LEU A 51 14.10 13.98 -5.26
CA LEU A 51 12.89 13.23 -4.91
C LEU A 51 12.17 13.84 -3.71
N ALA A 52 12.91 14.20 -2.66
CA ALA A 52 12.37 14.83 -1.47
C ALA A 52 11.68 16.16 -1.80
N ASN A 53 12.33 17.00 -2.61
CA ASN A 53 11.75 18.25 -3.10
C ASN A 53 10.48 18.01 -3.93
N ALA A 54 10.51 17.06 -4.86
CA ALA A 54 9.35 16.74 -5.70
C ALA A 54 8.15 16.18 -4.91
N LEU A 55 8.42 15.46 -3.81
CA LEU A 55 7.41 14.87 -2.92
C LEU A 55 6.96 15.83 -1.80
N GLY A 56 7.65 16.96 -1.62
CA GLY A 56 7.40 17.94 -0.58
C GLY A 56 7.66 17.39 0.82
N VAL A 57 8.79 16.69 1.02
CA VAL A 57 9.22 16.10 2.29
C VAL A 57 10.71 16.36 2.54
N LEU A 58 11.18 16.11 3.76
CA LEU A 58 12.61 16.18 4.06
C LEU A 58 13.35 14.95 3.49
N PRO A 59 14.62 15.09 3.05
CA PRO A 59 15.42 13.94 2.63
C PRO A 59 15.52 12.83 3.68
N GLY A 60 15.61 13.22 4.96
CA GLY A 60 15.64 12.29 6.09
C GLY A 60 14.39 11.42 6.16
N THR A 61 13.20 11.96 5.90
CA THR A 61 11.94 11.20 5.86
C THR A 61 12.01 10.04 4.86
N LEU A 62 12.62 10.27 3.69
CA LEU A 62 12.79 9.21 2.69
C LEU A 62 13.79 8.15 3.15
N VAL A 63 14.96 8.58 3.64
CA VAL A 63 16.07 7.70 4.04
C VAL A 63 15.75 6.88 5.29
N ASN A 64 15.06 7.47 6.26
CA ASN A 64 14.64 6.81 7.51
C ASN A 64 13.53 5.77 7.28
N GLY A 65 12.93 5.73 6.08
CA GLY A 65 11.79 4.85 5.82
C GLY A 65 10.55 5.30 6.60
N GLU A 66 10.34 6.60 6.74
CA GLU A 66 9.15 7.17 7.37
C GLU A 66 8.02 7.29 6.32
N PRO A 67 6.98 6.44 6.38
CA PRO A 67 5.87 6.50 5.44
C PRO A 67 4.99 7.74 5.70
N PRO A 68 4.21 8.19 4.71
CA PRO A 68 3.26 9.27 4.90
C PRO A 68 2.24 8.93 5.98
N GLU A 69 1.90 9.92 6.81
CA GLU A 69 0.75 9.80 7.72
C GLU A 69 -0.55 9.73 6.91
N HIS A 70 -1.41 8.78 7.23
CA HIS A 70 -2.69 8.59 6.54
C HIS A 70 -3.56 9.83 6.73
N LYS A 71 -4.10 10.38 5.63
CA LYS A 71 -5.13 11.42 5.72
C LYS A 71 -6.27 10.90 6.60
N LYS A 72 -6.58 11.64 7.67
CA LYS A 72 -7.62 11.35 8.65
C LYS A 72 -8.94 10.97 7.96
N HIS A 73 -9.24 9.68 7.91
CA HIS A 73 -10.58 9.11 7.68
C HIS A 73 -10.80 7.79 8.46
N ALA A 74 -10.09 7.59 9.58
CA ALA A 74 -10.41 6.49 10.50
C ALA A 74 -11.76 6.69 11.21
N GLY A 75 -12.25 7.94 11.27
CA GLY A 75 -13.54 8.29 11.88
C GLY A 75 -14.77 7.99 11.03
N ASP A 76 -14.62 7.82 9.70
CA ASP A 76 -15.76 7.71 8.77
C ASP A 76 -15.99 6.30 8.22
N LEU A 77 -15.05 5.38 8.40
CA LEU A 77 -15.25 3.97 8.02
C LEU A 77 -16.07 3.28 9.09
N SER A 78 -17.40 3.42 8.99
CA SER A 78 -18.36 2.73 9.85
C SER A 78 -18.02 1.24 9.97
N ARG A 79 -18.23 0.66 11.16
CA ARG A 79 -18.08 -0.79 11.39
C ARG A 79 -18.80 -1.60 10.31
N GLU A 80 -19.97 -1.13 9.88
CA GLU A 80 -20.80 -1.73 8.84
C GLU A 80 -20.13 -1.73 7.46
N PHE A 81 -19.43 -0.64 7.11
CA PHE A 81 -18.68 -0.55 5.86
C PHE A 81 -17.58 -1.61 5.81
N MET A 82 -16.76 -1.68 6.88
CA MET A 82 -15.69 -2.67 6.97
C MET A 82 -16.22 -4.11 6.89
N GLU A 83 -17.38 -4.35 7.53
CA GLU A 83 -18.03 -5.66 7.51
C GLU A 83 -18.51 -6.05 6.12
N ARG A 84 -19.15 -5.11 5.42
CA ARG A 84 -19.65 -5.31 4.07
C ARG A 84 -18.52 -5.61 3.08
N ILE A 85 -17.41 -4.88 3.17
CA ILE A 85 -16.22 -5.14 2.34
C ILE A 85 -15.60 -6.50 2.68
N ALA A 86 -15.43 -6.82 3.96
CA ALA A 86 -14.85 -8.11 4.37
C ALA A 86 -15.69 -9.30 3.89
N ALA A 87 -17.01 -9.24 4.07
CA ALA A 87 -17.95 -10.27 3.62
C ALA A 87 -17.97 -10.39 2.08
N SER A 88 -17.92 -9.27 1.37
CA SER A 88 -17.84 -9.21 -0.09
C SER A 88 -16.57 -9.89 -0.62
N VAL A 89 -15.41 -9.62 -0.01
CA VAL A 89 -14.14 -10.26 -0.37
C VAL A 89 -14.15 -11.76 -0.05
N ALA A 90 -14.65 -12.16 1.12
CA ALA A 90 -14.76 -13.57 1.50
C ALA A 90 -15.66 -14.38 0.54
N ARG A 91 -16.80 -13.81 0.13
CA ARG A 91 -17.73 -14.43 -0.82
C ARG A 91 -17.30 -14.32 -2.28
N GLY A 92 -16.26 -13.52 -2.58
CA GLY A 92 -15.80 -13.26 -3.95
C GLY A 92 -16.73 -12.39 -4.81
N ASN A 93 -17.74 -11.74 -4.22
CA ASN A 93 -18.71 -10.91 -4.96
C ASN A 93 -18.33 -9.42 -4.86
N PRO A 94 -18.01 -8.70 -5.95
CA PRO A 94 -17.59 -7.31 -5.89
C PRO A 94 -18.73 -6.36 -5.47
N PRO A 95 -18.45 -5.34 -4.65
CA PRO A 95 -19.44 -4.33 -4.29
C PRO A 95 -19.81 -3.44 -5.49
N GLY A 96 -20.99 -2.83 -5.41
CA GLY A 96 -21.55 -1.97 -6.48
C GLY A 96 -20.95 -0.56 -6.52
N ASP A 97 -20.53 -0.02 -5.38
CA ASP A 97 -19.91 1.30 -5.29
C ASP A 97 -18.49 1.32 -5.87
N ARG A 98 -18.11 2.44 -6.50
CA ARG A 98 -16.84 2.59 -7.23
C ARG A 98 -15.62 2.61 -6.30
N GLU A 99 -15.72 3.29 -5.16
CA GLU A 99 -14.65 3.38 -4.17
C GLU A 99 -14.51 2.05 -3.42
N GLU A 100 -15.64 1.43 -3.07
CA GLU A 100 -15.68 0.10 -2.46
C GLU A 100 -15.06 -0.96 -3.35
N ARG A 101 -15.33 -0.91 -4.66
CA ARG A 101 -14.78 -1.85 -5.63
C ARG A 101 -13.27 -1.73 -5.74
N ARG A 102 -12.72 -0.53 -5.58
CA ARG A 102 -11.26 -0.30 -5.54
C ARG A 102 -10.63 -0.92 -4.30
N LEU A 103 -11.23 -0.72 -3.12
CA LEU A 103 -10.77 -1.33 -1.87
C LEU A 103 -10.89 -2.87 -1.92
N TYR A 104 -12.02 -3.38 -2.41
CA TYR A 104 -12.26 -4.81 -2.65
C TYR A 104 -11.17 -5.43 -3.54
N GLN A 105 -10.83 -4.79 -4.67
CA GLN A 105 -9.81 -5.31 -5.58
C GLN A 105 -8.42 -5.35 -4.93
N LEU A 106 -8.03 -4.28 -4.23
CA LEU A 106 -6.75 -4.23 -3.52
C LEU A 106 -6.67 -5.29 -2.42
N LEU A 107 -7.72 -5.43 -1.61
CA LEU A 107 -7.77 -6.41 -0.53
C LEU A 107 -7.75 -7.85 -1.07
N ARG A 108 -8.51 -8.11 -2.14
CA ARG A 108 -8.50 -9.41 -2.83
C ARG A 108 -7.13 -9.73 -3.41
N GLU A 109 -6.43 -8.77 -4.02
CA GLU A 109 -5.08 -8.97 -4.57
C GLU A 109 -4.09 -9.36 -3.47
N VAL A 110 -4.12 -8.67 -2.33
CA VAL A 110 -3.30 -9.01 -1.15
C VAL A 110 -3.63 -10.40 -0.61
N LEU A 111 -4.92 -10.68 -0.37
CA LEU A 111 -5.35 -11.94 0.22
C LEU A 111 -5.16 -13.12 -0.75
N SER A 112 -5.23 -12.92 -2.06
CA SER A 112 -4.99 -13.99 -3.05
C SER A 112 -3.56 -14.57 -2.98
N SER A 113 -2.59 -13.77 -2.50
CA SER A 113 -1.23 -14.25 -2.23
C SER A 113 -1.02 -14.71 -0.80
N SER A 114 -1.73 -14.12 0.18
CA SER A 114 -1.66 -14.54 1.57
C SER A 114 -2.41 -15.85 1.85
N LEU A 115 -3.52 -16.12 1.15
CA LEU A 115 -4.31 -17.35 1.24
C LEU A 115 -3.57 -18.56 0.65
N LYS A 116 -2.64 -18.34 -0.28
CA LYS A 116 -1.69 -19.40 -0.72
C LYS A 116 -0.63 -19.71 0.34
N CYS A 117 -0.47 -18.85 1.35
CA CYS A 117 0.52 -18.96 2.41
C CYS A 117 -0.11 -19.37 3.76
N THR A 118 -1.23 -20.10 3.74
CA THR A 118 -1.94 -20.53 4.95
C THR A 118 -1.33 -21.79 5.57
N ARG A 119 -0.12 -21.70 6.12
CA ARG A 119 0.40 -22.57 7.20
C ARG A 119 1.53 -21.86 7.98
N ALA A 120 1.20 -20.79 8.69
CA ALA A 120 2.09 -20.30 9.75
C ALA A 120 1.24 -19.80 10.94
N PRO A 121 1.32 -20.44 12.11
CA PRO A 121 0.70 -19.92 13.32
C PRO A 121 1.57 -18.78 13.85
N GLY A 122 0.98 -17.61 14.06
CA GLY A 122 1.68 -16.48 14.69
C GLY A 122 1.68 -15.18 13.88
N GLY A 123 0.53 -14.50 13.85
CA GLY A 123 0.43 -13.06 14.17
C GLY A 123 1.11 -11.99 13.30
N ARG A 124 1.90 -12.32 12.27
CA ARG A 124 2.39 -11.33 11.30
C ARG A 124 2.25 -11.90 9.90
N LEU A 125 1.43 -11.25 9.06
CA LEU A 125 1.44 -11.56 7.63
C LEU A 125 2.86 -11.33 7.12
N PRO A 126 3.53 -12.34 6.54
CA PRO A 126 4.77 -12.10 5.81
C PRO A 126 4.47 -11.08 4.70
N LEU A 127 5.34 -10.08 4.56
CA LEU A 127 5.22 -9.09 3.49
C LEU A 127 5.13 -9.83 2.15
N PRO A 128 4.03 -9.68 1.40
CA PRO A 128 3.88 -10.45 0.18
C PRO A 128 4.92 -10.01 -0.86
N ALA A 129 5.72 -10.95 -1.37
CA ALA A 129 6.65 -10.68 -2.46
C ALA A 129 5.91 -10.60 -3.82
N GLY A 130 6.34 -9.70 -4.71
CA GLY A 130 5.78 -9.54 -6.06
C GLY A 130 4.60 -8.55 -6.15
N LYS A 131 3.63 -8.80 -7.04
CA LYS A 131 2.47 -7.89 -7.30
C LYS A 131 1.67 -7.57 -6.02
N SER A 132 1.60 -8.53 -5.11
CA SER A 132 0.84 -8.44 -3.87
C SER A 132 1.50 -7.55 -2.83
N GLY A 133 2.83 -7.34 -2.91
CA GLY A 133 3.55 -6.34 -2.11
C GLY A 133 3.19 -4.92 -2.50
N LEU A 134 2.99 -4.66 -3.80
CA LEU A 134 2.54 -3.35 -4.29
C LEU A 134 1.08 -3.06 -3.87
N ALA A 135 0.21 -4.06 -3.91
CA ALA A 135 -1.17 -3.93 -3.41
C ALA A 135 -1.20 -3.65 -1.90
N TRP A 136 -0.33 -4.33 -1.13
CA TRP A 136 -0.15 -4.09 0.30
C TRP A 136 0.33 -2.68 0.61
N LEU A 137 1.35 -2.21 -0.10
CA LEU A 137 1.88 -0.85 0.04
C LEU A 137 0.83 0.19 -0.34
N ARG A 138 0.03 -0.05 -1.38
CA ARG A 138 -1.10 0.83 -1.73
C ARG A 138 -2.12 0.90 -0.61
N LEU A 139 -2.57 -0.23 -0.05
CA LEU A 139 -3.51 -0.22 1.08
C LEU A 139 -2.95 0.61 2.24
N ARG A 140 -1.69 0.38 2.61
CA ARG A 140 -0.99 1.12 3.67
C ARG A 140 -0.64 2.57 3.31
N ALA A 141 -0.81 3.02 2.07
CA ALA A 141 -0.66 4.43 1.73
C ALA A 141 -1.97 5.20 1.92
N PHE A 142 -3.11 4.51 1.82
CA PHE A 142 -4.44 5.12 1.84
C PHE A 142 -5.20 4.88 3.15
N TYR A 143 -4.91 3.79 3.87
CA TYR A 143 -5.65 3.38 5.06
C TYR A 143 -4.72 3.10 6.25
N PRO A 144 -5.09 3.59 7.46
CA PRO A 144 -4.38 3.29 8.69
C PRO A 144 -4.17 1.80 8.92
N PRO A 145 -3.05 1.38 9.53
CA PRO A 145 -2.73 -0.03 9.73
C PRO A 145 -3.78 -0.75 10.57
N GLU A 146 -4.46 -0.06 11.50
CA GLU A 146 -5.53 -0.61 12.33
C GLU A 146 -6.71 -1.06 11.46
N ILE A 147 -7.09 -0.25 10.46
CA ILE A 147 -8.18 -0.53 9.54
C ILE A 147 -7.81 -1.69 8.62
N VAL A 148 -6.61 -1.66 8.05
CA VAL A 148 -6.09 -2.73 7.19
C VAL A 148 -6.09 -4.06 7.95
N ASN A 149 -5.58 -4.07 9.18
CA ASN A 149 -5.56 -5.27 10.03
C ASN A 149 -6.98 -5.75 10.37
N SER A 150 -7.89 -4.83 10.71
CA SER A 150 -9.29 -5.19 11.02
C SER A 150 -10.00 -5.82 9.81
N LEU A 151 -9.81 -5.25 8.61
CA LEU A 151 -10.38 -5.80 7.36
C LEU A 151 -9.85 -7.21 7.07
N ILE A 152 -8.56 -7.45 7.25
CA ILE A 152 -7.95 -8.77 7.04
C ILE A 152 -8.52 -9.78 8.01
N THR A 153 -8.55 -9.46 9.31
CA THR A 153 -9.08 -10.35 10.35
C THR A 153 -10.52 -10.74 10.05
N ARG A 154 -11.40 -9.76 9.79
CA ARG A 154 -12.80 -10.01 9.46
C ARG A 154 -12.98 -10.84 8.20
N THR A 155 -12.18 -10.57 7.17
CA THR A 155 -12.27 -11.34 5.91
C THR A 155 -11.93 -12.81 6.14
N ARG A 156 -10.93 -13.11 7.00
CA ARG A 156 -10.60 -14.48 7.38
C ARG A 156 -11.71 -15.15 8.19
N GLU A 157 -12.26 -14.46 9.18
CA GLU A 157 -13.38 -14.97 9.98
C GLU A 157 -14.60 -15.30 9.10
N HIS A 158 -14.90 -14.49 8.09
CA HIS A 158 -15.98 -14.79 7.13
C HIS A 158 -15.62 -15.97 6.22
N ALA A 159 -14.38 -16.09 5.78
CA ALA A 159 -13.95 -17.20 4.93
C ALA A 159 -13.96 -18.56 5.67
N GLU A 160 -13.76 -18.58 6.98
CA GLU A 160 -13.84 -19.80 7.81
C GLU A 160 -15.28 -20.23 8.12
N ARG A 161 -16.26 -19.34 7.94
CA ARG A 161 -17.69 -19.59 8.20
C ARG A 161 -18.50 -20.01 6.97
N ILE A 162 -17.92 -19.90 5.78
CA ILE A 162 -18.53 -20.26 4.48
C ILE A 162 -18.08 -21.67 4.10
#